data_AF-A0A067FY51-F1
#
_entry.id   AF-A0A067FY51-F1
#
_cell.length_a   1.000
_cell.length_b   1.000
_cell.length_c   1.000
_cell.angle_alpha   90.00
_cell.angle_beta   90.00
_cell.angle_gamma   90.00
#
_symmetry.space_group_name_H-M   'P 1'
#
loop_
_entity.id
_entity.type
_entity.pdbx_description
1 polymer ?
#
loop_
_entity_poly.entity_id
_entity_poly.type
_entity_poly.pdbx_seq_one_letter_code
_entity_poly.pdbx_strand_id
1 'polypeptide(L)'
;MKKRGWQSRFLVEAVGLLFFLLLGNAPTATEADHSVSAFVQNSIFSNKIVIFSKSYCPYCLRAKRIFADLNEQPFVVELDLRVYSFGSGRPTHRPTNLCEWRTHWWC
;
A
#
# COMPACT_ATOMS: atom_id res chain seq x y z
N MET A 1 0.12 -3.03 -62.74
CA MET A 1 0.44 -3.67 -61.44
C MET A 1 1.26 -2.72 -60.57
N LYS A 2 0.69 -2.11 -59.52
CA LYS A 2 1.41 -1.23 -58.59
C LYS A 2 0.86 -1.38 -57.16
N LYS A 3 0.97 -2.59 -56.58
CA LYS A 3 0.49 -2.93 -55.22
C LYS A 3 1.58 -2.83 -54.13
N ARG A 4 2.71 -2.16 -54.41
CA ARG A 4 3.91 -2.21 -53.54
C ARG A 4 3.93 -1.21 -52.37
N GLY A 5 3.07 -0.18 -52.38
CA GLY A 5 3.10 0.87 -51.35
C GLY A 5 2.18 0.65 -50.14
N TRP A 6 1.16 -0.20 -50.26
CA TRP A 6 0.20 -0.46 -49.16
C TRP A 6 0.68 -1.59 -48.24
N GLN A 7 1.34 -2.60 -48.82
CA GLN A 7 1.92 -3.74 -48.08
C GLN A 7 3.11 -3.33 -47.19
N SER A 8 3.93 -2.36 -47.64
CA SER A 8 5.09 -1.89 -46.86
C SER A 8 4.70 -1.09 -45.63
N ARG A 9 3.56 -0.37 -45.67
CA ARG A 9 3.06 0.41 -44.53
C ARG A 9 2.63 -0.49 -43.37
N PHE A 10 1.99 -1.63 -43.67
CA PHE A 10 1.60 -2.59 -42.64
C PHE A 10 2.80 -3.27 -41.97
N LEU A 11 3.87 -3.56 -42.72
CA LEU A 11 5.06 -4.18 -42.17
C LEU A 11 5.84 -3.23 -41.24
N VAL A 12 5.89 -1.93 -41.54
CA VAL A 12 6.57 -0.94 -40.70
C VAL A 12 5.80 -0.72 -39.38
N GLU A 13 4.47 -0.66 -39.42
CA GLU A 13 3.62 -0.55 -38.22
C GLU A 13 3.74 -1.81 -37.34
N ALA A 14 3.71 -3.00 -37.94
CA ALA A 14 3.83 -4.26 -37.21
C ALA A 14 5.20 -4.43 -36.54
N VAL A 15 6.28 -4.01 -37.20
CA VAL A 15 7.63 -4.03 -36.63
C VAL A 15 7.79 -2.98 -35.52
N GLY A 16 7.17 -1.79 -35.67
CA GLY A 16 7.15 -0.75 -34.63
C GLY A 16 6.43 -1.20 -33.35
N LEU A 17 5.26 -1.82 -33.49
CA LEU A 17 4.51 -2.39 -32.36
C LEU A 17 5.25 -3.56 -31.70
N LEU A 18 5.89 -4.41 -32.50
CA LEU A 18 6.69 -5.52 -31.98
C LEU A 18 7.94 -5.04 -31.24
N PHE A 19 8.59 -3.97 -31.70
CA PHE A 19 9.75 -3.36 -31.04
C PHE A 19 9.35 -2.67 -29.73
N PHE A 20 8.18 -2.01 -29.68
CA PHE A 20 7.64 -1.42 -28.46
C PHE A 20 7.26 -2.49 -27.42
N LEU A 21 6.75 -3.65 -27.86
CA LEU A 21 6.50 -4.80 -26.99
C LEU A 21 7.78 -5.51 -26.52
N LEU A 22 8.84 -5.52 -27.34
CA LEU A 22 10.12 -6.17 -27.03
C LEU A 22 11.04 -5.30 -26.14
N LEU A 23 10.93 -3.97 -26.16
CA LEU A 23 11.74 -3.06 -25.33
C LEU A 23 10.96 -2.30 -24.24
N GLY A 24 9.64 -2.44 -24.17
CA GLY A 24 8.76 -1.57 -23.36
C GLY A 24 8.66 -1.89 -21.86
N ASN A 25 9.21 -3.01 -21.38
CA ASN A 25 9.12 -3.37 -19.96
C ASN A 25 10.48 -3.32 -19.29
N ALA A 26 11.06 -2.14 -19.16
CA ALA A 26 12.07 -1.90 -18.13
C ALA A 26 11.32 -1.66 -16.81
N PRO A 27 11.35 -2.58 -15.83
CA PRO A 27 10.89 -2.25 -14.49
C PRO A 27 11.88 -1.22 -13.95
N THR A 28 11.47 0.04 -13.89
CA THR A 28 12.17 1.04 -13.09
C THR A 28 12.04 0.57 -11.65
N ALA A 29 13.09 -0.08 -11.15
CA ALA A 29 13.24 -0.35 -9.73
C ALA A 29 13.17 1.01 -9.05
N THR A 30 12.03 1.28 -8.41
CA THR A 30 11.82 2.47 -7.61
C THR A 30 12.75 2.35 -6.42
N GLU A 31 13.72 3.25 -6.34
CA GLU A 31 14.52 3.43 -5.14
C GLU A 31 13.54 3.64 -3.98
N ALA A 32 13.68 2.82 -2.94
CA ALA A 32 12.81 2.83 -1.79
C ALA A 32 12.94 4.19 -1.08
N ASP A 33 12.08 5.12 -1.44
CA ASP A 33 11.87 6.35 -0.69
C ASP A 33 11.60 5.94 0.77
N HIS A 34 12.40 6.39 1.73
CA HIS A 34 12.21 6.06 3.16
C HIS A 34 11.01 6.81 3.79
N SER A 35 10.07 7.25 2.96
CA SER A 35 8.90 8.01 3.36
C SER A 35 7.81 7.11 3.95
N VAL A 36 6.98 7.69 4.82
CA VAL A 36 5.83 6.97 5.41
C VAL A 36 4.88 6.46 4.33
N SER A 37 4.68 7.22 3.25
CA SER A 37 3.85 6.82 2.11
C SER A 37 4.44 5.61 1.40
N ALA A 38 5.74 5.58 1.12
CA ALA A 38 6.40 4.44 0.52
C ALA A 38 6.34 3.19 1.42
N PHE A 39 6.47 3.35 2.75
CA PHE A 39 6.28 2.23 3.69
C PHE A 39 4.86 1.64 3.61
N VAL A 40 3.84 2.49 3.57
CA VAL A 40 2.44 2.05 3.46
C VAL A 40 2.23 1.33 2.13
N GLN A 41 2.67 1.91 1.02
CA GLN A 41 2.54 1.29 -0.29
C GLN A 41 3.28 -0.05 -0.36
N ASN A 42 4.53 -0.10 0.08
CA ASN A 42 5.31 -1.32 0.09
C ASN A 42 4.67 -2.42 0.96
N SER A 43 4.13 -2.05 2.12
CA SER A 43 3.42 -3.00 2.99
C SER A 43 2.19 -3.59 2.30
N ILE A 44 1.42 -2.77 1.57
CA ILE A 44 0.23 -3.18 0.82
C ILE A 44 0.61 -4.08 -0.37
N PHE A 45 1.66 -3.75 -1.12
CA PHE A 45 2.08 -4.56 -2.26
C PHE A 45 2.75 -5.89 -1.87
N SER A 46 3.42 -5.92 -0.71
CA SER A 46 4.16 -7.11 -0.25
C SER A 46 3.29 -8.16 0.42
N ASN A 47 2.09 -7.81 0.88
CA ASN A 47 1.25 -8.70 1.68
C ASN A 47 -0.17 -8.79 1.12
N LYS A 48 -0.75 -9.99 1.15
CA LYS A 48 -2.15 -10.23 0.72
C LYS A 48 -3.16 -9.45 1.58
N ILE A 49 -2.91 -9.36 2.88
CA ILE A 49 -3.76 -8.66 3.85
C ILE A 49 -2.85 -7.91 4.82
N VAL A 50 -3.10 -6.61 5.00
CA VAL A 50 -2.38 -5.75 5.95
C VAL A 50 -3.38 -5.13 6.93
N ILE A 51 -3.05 -5.14 8.22
CA ILE A 51 -3.85 -4.52 9.27
C ILE A 51 -2.99 -3.47 9.98
N PHE A 52 -3.34 -2.20 9.81
CA PHE A 52 -2.80 -1.12 10.63
C PHE A 52 -3.65 -0.96 11.89
N SER A 53 -3.06 -1.16 13.07
CA SER A 53 -3.78 -1.15 14.34
C SER A 53 -3.03 -0.44 15.47
N LYS A 54 -3.67 -0.36 16.63
CA LYS A 54 -3.01 -0.07 17.90
C LYS A 54 -3.10 -1.31 18.79
N SER A 55 -2.03 -1.62 19.51
CA SER A 55 -1.92 -2.85 20.31
C SER A 55 -3.04 -3.01 21.35
N TYR A 56 -3.50 -1.89 21.91
CA TYR A 56 -4.51 -1.84 22.97
C TYR A 56 -5.97 -1.72 22.46
N CYS A 57 -6.19 -1.58 21.16
CA CYS A 57 -7.53 -1.24 20.65
C CYS A 57 -8.46 -2.48 20.65
N PRO A 58 -9.61 -2.45 21.37
CA PRO A 58 -10.52 -3.59 21.44
C PRO A 58 -11.18 -3.91 20.10
N TYR A 59 -11.35 -2.92 19.22
CA TYR A 59 -11.90 -3.13 17.87
C TYR A 59 -10.90 -3.87 16.97
N CYS A 60 -9.63 -3.48 17.00
CA CYS A 60 -8.58 -4.14 16.21
C CYS A 60 -8.39 -5.60 16.65
N LEU A 61 -8.50 -5.89 17.95
CA LEU A 61 -8.45 -7.25 18.47
C LEU A 61 -9.58 -8.13 17.92
N ARG A 62 -10.80 -7.59 17.80
CA ARG A 62 -11.94 -8.31 17.19
C ARG A 62 -11.68 -8.59 15.70
N ALA A 63 -11.19 -7.60 14.95
CA ALA A 63 -10.85 -7.77 13.55
C ALA A 63 -9.78 -8.86 13.34
N LYS A 64 -8.70 -8.84 14.14
CA LYS A 64 -7.63 -9.86 14.07
C LYS A 64 -8.15 -11.28 14.35
N ARG A 65 -9.10 -11.44 15.28
CA ARG A 65 -9.72 -12.75 15.56
C ARG A 65 -10.47 -13.30 14.35
N ILE A 66 -11.20 -12.47 13.61
CA ILE A 66 -11.90 -12.91 12.39
C ILE A 66 -10.92 -13.50 11.37
N PHE A 67 -9.76 -12.86 11.18
CA PHE A 67 -8.75 -13.41 10.27
C PHE A 67 -8.12 -14.71 10.79
N ALA A 68 -7.94 -14.83 12.11
CA ALA A 68 -7.48 -16.07 12.74
C ALA A 68 -8.51 -17.21 12.57
N ASP A 69 -9.81 -16.92 12.70
CA ASP A 69 -10.90 -17.89 12.48
C ASP A 69 -10.96 -18.35 11.01
N LEU A 70 -10.60 -17.46 10.08
CA LEU A 70 -10.45 -17.76 8.65
C LEU A 70 -9.10 -18.45 8.31
N ASN A 71 -8.27 -18.74 9.30
CA ASN A 71 -6.95 -19.37 9.15
C ASN A 71 -6.00 -18.59 8.22
N GLU A 72 -6.18 -17.28 8.12
CA GLU A 72 -5.35 -16.36 7.34
C GLU A 72 -4.46 -15.55 8.29
N GLN A 73 -3.19 -15.36 7.93
CA GLN A 73 -2.23 -14.61 8.74
C GLN A 73 -1.97 -13.23 8.12
N PRO A 74 -2.72 -12.18 8.53
CA PRO A 74 -2.51 -10.83 8.02
C PRO A 74 -1.23 -10.22 8.59
N PHE A 75 -0.58 -9.36 7.80
CA PHE A 75 0.55 -8.57 8.26
C PHE A 75 0.06 -7.42 9.16
N VAL A 76 0.40 -7.48 10.45
CA VAL A 76 -0.06 -6.49 11.44
C VAL A 76 1.00 -5.43 11.68
N VAL A 77 0.62 -4.17 11.50
CA VAL A 77 1.44 -3.00 11.79
C VAL A 77 0.83 -2.25 12.98
N GLU A 78 1.48 -2.34 14.14
CA GLU A 78 1.10 -1.58 15.33
C GLU A 78 1.68 -0.15 15.29
N LEU A 79 0.80 0.83 15.24
CA LEU A 79 1.15 2.25 15.11
C LEU A 79 1.63 2.86 16.42
N ASP A 80 1.21 2.31 17.56
CA ASP A 80 1.62 2.78 18.90
C ASP A 80 3.04 2.37 19.28
N LEU A 81 3.56 1.30 18.67
CA LEU A 81 4.93 0.84 18.87
C LEU A 81 5.93 1.59 17.98
N ARG A 82 5.44 2.31 16.96
CA ARG A 82 6.26 3.16 16.12
C ARG A 82 6.35 4.51 16.79
N VAL A 83 7.53 4.85 17.30
CA VAL A 83 7.80 6.16 17.89
C VAL A 83 7.60 7.21 16.80
N TYR A 84 6.41 7.81 16.78
CA TYR A 84 6.25 9.11 16.17
C TYR A 84 6.98 10.09 17.07
N SER A 85 8.13 10.60 16.61
CA SER A 85 8.64 11.88 17.07
C SER A 85 7.58 12.92 16.72
N PHE A 86 6.59 13.04 17.60
CA PHE A 86 5.51 13.99 17.50
C PHE A 86 6.12 15.36 17.81
N GLY A 87 6.61 16.02 16.75
CA GLY A 87 6.78 17.46 16.80
C GLY A 87 5.43 18.08 17.13
N SER A 88 5.38 18.85 18.22
CA SER A 88 4.28 19.66 18.75
C SER A 88 3.32 19.06 19.81
N GLY A 89 3.84 18.85 21.02
CA GLY A 89 3.20 19.38 22.25
C GLY A 89 1.98 18.67 22.89
N ARG A 90 2.25 18.04 24.04
CA ARG A 90 1.38 17.64 25.20
C ARG A 90 0.59 16.32 25.13
N PRO A 91 0.24 15.73 26.29
CA PRO A 91 1.09 15.37 27.42
C PRO A 91 1.01 13.85 27.71
N THR A 92 2.07 13.31 28.30
CA THR A 92 2.16 11.93 28.79
C THR A 92 1.30 11.73 30.04
N HIS A 93 -0.02 11.63 29.91
CA HIS A 93 -0.86 10.99 30.91
C HIS A 93 -1.93 10.15 30.22
N ARG A 94 -1.86 8.84 30.46
CA ARG A 94 -2.75 7.79 29.96
C ARG A 94 -4.06 7.84 30.79
N PRO A 95 -5.23 8.20 30.25
CA PRO A 95 -6.49 8.05 30.96
C PRO A 95 -6.99 6.61 30.81
N THR A 96 -7.32 5.97 31.93
CA THR A 96 -7.85 4.59 32.03
C THR A 96 -9.35 4.49 31.70
N ASN A 97 -9.96 5.51 31.12
CA ASN A 97 -11.37 5.56 30.79
C ASN A 97 -11.60 6.11 29.37
N LEU A 98 -11.80 5.19 28.43
CA LEU A 98 -11.85 5.41 26.98
C LEU A 98 -13.19 5.98 26.46
N CYS A 99 -14.02 6.60 27.30
CA CYS A 99 -15.38 7.02 26.91
C CYS A 99 -15.63 8.54 26.90
N GLU A 100 -14.66 9.38 27.23
CA GLU A 100 -14.94 10.80 27.52
C GLU A 100 -14.06 11.82 26.78
N TRP A 101 -13.76 11.57 25.50
CA TRP A 101 -13.32 12.65 24.59
C TRP A 101 -13.99 12.51 23.23
N ARG A 102 -15.22 13.04 23.16
CA ARG A 102 -15.95 13.46 21.95
C ARG A 102 -15.50 14.90 21.71
N THR A 103 -14.93 15.28 20.57
CA THR A 103 -15.64 15.53 19.31
C THR A 103 -14.63 15.57 18.15
N HIS A 104 -15.07 15.14 16.97
CA HIS A 104 -14.39 15.17 15.68
C HIS A 104 -13.51 13.95 15.31
N TRP A 105 -14.15 13.15 14.46
CA TRP A 105 -13.61 12.12 13.55
C TRP A 105 -13.68 10.66 14.02
N TRP A 106 -14.86 10.11 13.72
CA TRP A 106 -15.22 8.72 13.36
C TRP A 106 -15.24 7.66 14.47
N CYS A 107 -16.47 7.23 14.79
CA CYS A 107 -16.81 5.80 14.77
C CYS A 107 -16.59 5.25 13.37
#